data_AF-A0A3B6EFR7-F1
#
_entry.id   AF-A0A3B6EFR7-F1
#
_cell.length_a   1.000
_cell.length_b   1.000
_cell.length_c   1.000
_cell.angle_alpha   90.00
_cell.angle_beta   90.00
_cell.angle_gamma   90.00
#
_symmetry.space_group_name_H-M   'P 1'
#
loop_
_entity.id
_entity.type
_entity.pdbx_description
1 polymer ?
#
loop_
_entity_poly.entity_id
_entity_poly.type
_entity_poly.pdbx_seq_one_letter_code
_entity_poly.pdbx_strand_id
1 'polypeptide(L)'
;MAVAVSRAVLLAAVASLACLAFAEPPPSERSALLAFLTATPHERRLGWNTSTPACSWVGVTCDAAQSTVVQLRLPGVGLVGAIPPATISRLPNLQVLSLRSNRIIGGIPDDLLQLSSLRAIFLQNNMISGAIPSGVGKLAALERLVLSHNNLSGPIPFALNSLASLRSLRLEGNRLSGKIPSITNPELKDFNVSVNSLNGSIPQALARFPADSFAGNLQLCGKPLPACSPFFPSYKAVLEEGTTVVVKRLKDVAVARREFDAHMEALGRVEHRNLLPVRAYYFSKDEKLLVYDYLPNGSLSAMLHGSRGSGRTPMDWDARMLSALSASRGLAHLHSAHNLAHGNVKSSNVLLRPDYDAAALSDFCLHPIFAPSSTRAGAGGYRAPEVVDTRRPTFKADVYSLGVLLLELLTGKSPTHASLEGDGTLDLPRWVQSVVREEWTAEVFDVELVRLGASAEEEMVALLQVAMACVATVPDARPDAPDVVRMIEEIGGGHGQTTTEESARGTPEEERSRGTPPAAPTP
;
A
#
# COMPACT_ATOMS: atom_id res chain seq x y z
N MET A 1 -94.64 20.67 -25.08
CA MET A 1 -94.33 21.70 -24.06
C MET A 1 -93.99 20.96 -22.78
N ALA A 2 -92.71 20.71 -22.51
CA ALA A 2 -91.74 21.62 -21.90
C ALA A 2 -91.58 21.32 -20.39
N VAL A 3 -90.84 20.23 -20.15
CA VAL A 3 -89.82 19.98 -19.13
C VAL A 3 -89.96 20.72 -17.79
N ALA A 4 -90.29 19.93 -16.77
CA ALA A 4 -90.02 20.20 -15.36
C ALA A 4 -88.60 19.72 -15.00
N VAL A 5 -87.66 20.64 -14.81
CA VAL A 5 -86.40 20.43 -14.07
C VAL A 5 -85.97 21.75 -13.42
N SER A 6 -86.11 21.88 -12.09
CA SER A 6 -85.48 22.92 -11.23
C SER A 6 -86.12 22.85 -9.84
N ARG A 7 -85.45 22.69 -8.70
CA ARG A 7 -84.20 23.31 -8.23
C ARG A 7 -83.33 22.38 -7.36
N ALA A 8 -83.73 21.13 -7.12
CA ALA A 8 -83.01 20.22 -6.23
C ALA A 8 -81.70 19.64 -6.83
N VAL A 9 -81.61 19.60 -8.17
CA VAL A 9 -80.43 19.03 -8.87
C VAL A 9 -79.29 20.05 -9.00
N LEU A 10 -79.56 21.36 -8.88
CA LEU A 10 -78.52 22.38 -9.01
C LEU A 10 -77.69 22.58 -7.73
N LEU A 11 -78.19 22.18 -6.56
CA LEU A 11 -77.41 22.20 -5.30
C LEU A 11 -76.58 20.93 -5.09
N ALA A 12 -76.94 19.82 -5.75
CA ALA A 12 -76.12 18.60 -5.75
C ALA A 12 -74.97 18.65 -6.78
N ALA A 13 -75.12 19.43 -7.86
CA ALA A 13 -74.11 19.54 -8.92
C ALA A 13 -72.95 20.52 -8.60
N VAL A 14 -73.03 21.28 -7.51
CA VAL A 14 -71.90 22.11 -7.00
C VAL A 14 -71.17 21.40 -5.84
N ALA A 15 -71.75 20.35 -5.26
CA ALA A 15 -71.09 19.50 -4.26
C ALA A 15 -70.26 18.36 -4.86
N SER A 16 -70.12 18.32 -6.19
CA SER A 16 -69.29 17.37 -6.94
C SER A 16 -68.30 18.06 -7.87
N LEU A 17 -67.95 19.33 -7.61
CA LEU A 17 -66.57 19.73 -7.87
C LEU A 17 -65.75 18.90 -6.90
N ALA A 18 -65.15 17.84 -7.43
CA ALA A 18 -64.11 17.08 -6.76
C ALA A 18 -63.25 18.09 -6.00
N CYS A 19 -63.29 18.01 -4.68
CA CYS A 19 -62.20 18.52 -3.87
C CYS A 19 -60.99 17.79 -4.45
N LEU A 20 -60.25 18.46 -5.34
CA LEU A 20 -58.89 18.06 -5.67
C LEU A 20 -58.17 18.25 -4.35
N ALA A 21 -58.30 17.27 -3.46
CA ALA A 21 -57.43 17.14 -2.32
C ALA A 21 -56.05 17.15 -2.96
N PHE A 22 -55.33 18.26 -2.79
CA PHE A 22 -53.94 18.33 -3.16
C PHE A 22 -53.30 17.11 -2.50
N ALA A 23 -52.89 16.16 -3.34
CA ALA A 23 -52.26 14.96 -2.83
C ALA A 23 -51.02 15.44 -2.06
N GLU A 24 -50.95 15.06 -0.79
CA GLU A 24 -49.91 15.47 0.12
C GLU A 24 -49.36 14.22 0.81
N PRO A 25 -48.06 14.15 1.11
CA PRO A 25 -47.49 13.06 1.88
C PRO A 25 -48.22 12.84 3.21
N PRO A 26 -48.34 11.58 3.67
CA PRO A 26 -48.96 11.26 4.93
C PRO A 26 -48.41 12.10 6.10
N PRO A 27 -49.24 12.44 7.11
CA PRO A 27 -48.79 13.16 8.30
C PRO A 27 -47.57 12.50 8.98
N SER A 28 -47.44 11.19 8.90
CA SER A 28 -46.28 10.44 9.40
C SER A 28 -44.97 10.87 8.72
N GLU A 29 -44.95 10.98 7.39
CA GLU A 29 -43.77 11.42 6.62
C GLU A 29 -43.43 12.88 6.91
N ARG A 30 -44.46 13.74 6.98
CA ARG A 30 -44.29 15.17 7.33
C ARG A 30 -43.69 15.33 8.73
N SER A 31 -44.22 14.59 9.71
CA SER A 31 -43.71 14.58 11.08
C SER A 31 -42.29 14.02 11.16
N ALA A 32 -41.92 13.09 10.28
CA ALA A 32 -40.59 12.51 10.22
C ALA A 32 -39.55 13.53 9.74
N LEU A 33 -39.87 14.28 8.69
CA LEU A 33 -39.05 15.37 8.18
C LEU A 33 -38.91 16.51 9.21
N LEU A 34 -39.99 16.92 9.85
CA LEU A 34 -39.93 17.93 10.91
C LEU A 34 -39.09 17.44 12.11
N ALA A 35 -39.27 16.20 12.55
CA ALA A 35 -38.46 15.61 13.62
C ALA A 35 -36.97 15.54 13.26
N PHE A 36 -36.64 15.17 12.01
CA PHE A 36 -35.28 15.21 11.49
C PHE A 36 -34.69 16.63 11.61
N LEU A 37 -35.45 17.64 11.17
CA LEU A 37 -35.02 19.02 11.17
C LEU A 37 -34.85 19.59 12.59
N THR A 38 -35.75 19.25 13.51
CA THR A 38 -35.67 19.66 14.92
C THR A 38 -34.48 19.03 15.64
N ALA A 39 -34.16 17.77 15.33
CA ALA A 39 -33.05 17.05 15.96
C ALA A 39 -31.68 17.31 15.31
N THR A 40 -31.65 17.96 14.13
CA THR A 40 -30.41 18.25 13.39
C THR A 40 -30.20 19.75 13.31
N PRO A 41 -29.37 20.37 14.16
CA PRO A 41 -29.12 21.81 14.07
C PRO A 41 -28.54 22.18 12.69
N HIS A 42 -28.91 23.35 12.16
CA HIS A 42 -28.60 23.76 10.80
C HIS A 42 -28.65 25.29 10.65
N GLU A 43 -28.06 25.82 9.57
CA GLU A 43 -28.21 27.23 9.21
C GLU A 43 -29.67 27.52 8.82
N ARG A 44 -30.15 28.76 9.01
CA ARG A 44 -31.57 29.16 8.81
C ARG A 44 -32.01 29.21 7.32
N ARG A 45 -31.84 28.12 6.58
CA ARG A 45 -32.07 28.03 5.13
C ARG A 45 -33.27 27.17 4.71
N LEU A 46 -33.81 26.32 5.59
CA LEU A 46 -34.77 25.28 5.19
C LEU A 46 -36.24 25.71 5.29
N GLY A 47 -36.62 26.48 6.32
CA GLY A 47 -37.95 27.10 6.40
C GLY A 47 -39.14 26.13 6.45
N TRP A 48 -38.93 24.84 6.72
CA TRP A 48 -39.99 23.84 6.78
C TRP A 48 -40.95 24.16 7.92
N ASN A 49 -42.24 24.14 7.62
CA ASN A 49 -43.28 24.43 8.59
C ASN A 49 -44.57 23.67 8.25
N THR A 50 -45.45 23.50 9.23
CA THR A 50 -46.72 22.77 9.07
C THR A 50 -47.73 23.48 8.17
N SER A 51 -47.53 24.77 7.87
CA SER A 51 -48.43 25.60 7.09
C SER A 51 -48.22 25.49 5.57
N THR A 52 -47.12 24.89 5.11
CA THR A 52 -46.85 24.64 3.69
C THR A 52 -46.79 23.14 3.37
N PRO A 53 -47.17 22.73 2.14
CA PRO A 53 -47.11 21.33 1.74
C PRO A 53 -45.68 20.79 1.77
N ALA A 54 -45.48 19.57 2.27
CA ALA A 54 -44.13 19.00 2.38
C ALA A 54 -43.38 18.89 1.05
N CYS A 55 -44.09 18.67 -0.06
CA CYS A 55 -43.50 18.62 -1.40
C CYS A 55 -42.94 19.97 -1.89
N SER A 56 -43.27 21.07 -1.22
CA SER A 56 -42.73 22.41 -1.49
C SER A 56 -41.52 22.77 -0.62
N TRP A 57 -41.19 21.92 0.36
CA TRP A 57 -40.09 22.18 1.28
C TRP A 57 -38.74 22.07 0.57
N VAL A 58 -37.81 22.96 0.94
CA VAL A 58 -36.46 22.98 0.37
C VAL A 58 -35.81 21.60 0.50
N GLY A 59 -35.43 21.01 -0.62
CA GLY A 59 -34.77 19.71 -0.67
C GLY A 59 -35.69 18.49 -0.58
N VAL A 60 -37.01 18.66 -0.45
CA VAL A 60 -37.98 17.56 -0.48
C VAL A 60 -38.53 17.43 -1.90
N THR A 61 -38.64 16.21 -2.39
CA THR A 61 -39.30 15.91 -3.67
C THR A 61 -40.22 14.72 -3.48
N CYS A 62 -41.46 14.87 -3.92
CA CYS A 62 -42.47 13.83 -3.89
C CYS A 62 -42.58 13.09 -5.23
N ASP A 63 -43.26 11.97 -5.24
CA ASP A 63 -43.63 11.24 -6.45
C ASP A 63 -44.55 12.09 -7.37
N ALA A 64 -44.81 11.59 -8.58
CA ALA A 64 -45.63 12.30 -9.57
C ALA A 64 -47.06 12.59 -9.08
N ALA A 65 -47.59 11.73 -8.19
CA ALA A 65 -48.89 11.92 -7.57
C ALA A 65 -48.86 12.83 -6.33
N GLN A 66 -47.70 13.38 -5.95
CA GLN A 66 -47.50 14.19 -4.72
C GLN A 66 -47.93 13.47 -3.42
N SER A 67 -47.98 12.14 -3.45
CA SER A 67 -48.54 11.29 -2.40
C SER A 67 -47.51 10.78 -1.40
N THR A 68 -46.21 10.79 -1.73
CA THR A 68 -45.15 10.30 -0.85
C THR A 68 -43.80 10.95 -1.17
N VAL A 69 -42.93 11.07 -0.18
CA VAL A 69 -41.59 11.63 -0.31
C VAL A 69 -40.65 10.60 -0.93
N VAL A 70 -40.08 10.94 -2.09
CA VAL A 70 -39.16 10.06 -2.83
C VAL A 70 -37.72 10.57 -2.84
N GLN A 71 -37.48 11.87 -2.59
CA GLN A 71 -36.12 12.39 -2.42
C GLN A 71 -36.01 13.39 -1.27
N LEU A 72 -34.91 13.29 -0.53
CA LEU A 72 -34.47 14.27 0.45
C LEU A 72 -33.03 14.69 0.10
N ARG A 73 -32.87 15.91 -0.41
CA ARG A 73 -31.60 16.46 -0.89
C ARG A 73 -31.29 17.79 -0.22
N LEU A 74 -30.41 17.75 0.78
CA LEU A 74 -29.97 18.87 1.59
C LEU A 74 -28.44 19.07 1.54
N PRO A 75 -27.82 19.22 0.36
CA PRO A 75 -26.39 19.42 0.26
C PRO A 75 -25.97 20.81 0.77
N GLY A 76 -24.97 20.89 1.65
CA GLY A 76 -24.37 22.18 2.02
C GLY A 76 -25.30 23.17 2.73
N VAL A 77 -26.34 22.70 3.41
CA VAL A 77 -27.29 23.57 4.14
C VAL A 77 -26.84 23.85 5.58
N GLY A 78 -25.64 23.41 5.93
CA GLY A 78 -25.02 23.64 7.23
C GLY A 78 -25.52 22.71 8.33
N LEU A 79 -25.99 21.50 8.00
CA LEU A 79 -26.39 20.49 8.99
C LEU A 79 -25.19 20.13 9.88
N VAL A 80 -25.38 20.13 11.20
CA VAL A 80 -24.42 19.68 12.21
C VAL A 80 -25.03 18.58 13.09
N GLY A 81 -24.20 17.85 13.82
CA GLY A 81 -24.65 16.76 14.68
C GLY A 81 -24.78 15.43 13.94
N ALA A 82 -25.37 14.42 14.58
CA ALA A 82 -25.55 13.09 14.00
C ALA A 82 -26.85 12.99 13.20
N ILE A 83 -26.94 12.00 12.29
CA ILE A 83 -28.21 11.66 11.64
C ILE A 83 -29.13 11.07 12.73
N PRO A 84 -30.26 11.71 13.06
CA PRO A 84 -31.10 11.24 14.15
C PRO A 84 -31.79 9.92 13.78
N PRO A 85 -31.67 8.86 14.61
CA PRO A 85 -32.40 7.62 14.38
C PRO A 85 -33.92 7.85 14.48
N ALA A 86 -34.71 6.94 13.91
CA ALA A 86 -36.17 6.97 13.85
C ALA A 86 -36.76 8.24 13.20
N THR A 87 -36.00 8.94 12.35
CA THR A 87 -36.48 10.10 11.59
C THR A 87 -36.61 9.77 10.11
N ILE A 88 -35.52 9.82 9.34
CA ILE A 88 -35.51 9.55 7.90
C ILE A 88 -36.01 8.14 7.57
N SER A 89 -35.80 7.16 8.46
CA SER A 89 -36.29 5.78 8.34
C SER A 89 -37.83 5.66 8.27
N ARG A 90 -38.57 6.72 8.62
CA ARG A 90 -40.04 6.78 8.49
C ARG A 90 -40.53 7.25 7.11
N LEU A 91 -39.64 7.32 6.12
CA LEU A 91 -39.96 7.67 4.72
C LEU A 91 -39.85 6.41 3.84
N PRO A 92 -40.88 5.54 3.79
CA PRO A 92 -40.77 4.18 3.25
C PRO A 92 -40.45 4.10 1.75
N ASN A 93 -40.83 5.14 1.00
CA ASN A 93 -40.63 5.24 -0.44
C ASN A 93 -39.42 6.10 -0.83
N LEU A 94 -38.58 6.47 0.13
CA LEU A 94 -37.42 7.32 -0.14
C LEU A 94 -36.45 6.60 -1.09
N GLN A 95 -36.16 7.23 -2.22
CA GLN A 95 -35.28 6.71 -3.27
C GLN A 95 -33.92 7.40 -3.26
N VAL A 96 -33.87 8.69 -2.94
CA VAL A 96 -32.62 9.47 -2.93
C VAL A 96 -32.46 10.19 -1.60
N LEU A 97 -31.39 9.88 -0.88
CA LEU A 97 -30.94 10.65 0.27
C LEU A 97 -29.62 11.34 -0.06
N SER A 98 -29.57 12.66 0.07
CA SER A 98 -28.34 13.44 -0.12
C SER A 98 -28.16 14.44 1.01
N LEU A 99 -27.22 14.16 1.91
CA LEU A 99 -26.78 15.07 2.99
C LEU A 99 -25.31 15.48 2.82
N ARG A 100 -24.76 15.37 1.61
CA ARG A 100 -23.36 15.70 1.29
C ARG A 100 -22.95 17.13 1.64
N SER A 101 -21.67 17.36 1.87
CA SER A 101 -21.08 18.69 2.08
C SER A 101 -21.66 19.43 3.29
N ASN A 102 -21.97 18.71 4.37
CA ASN A 102 -22.40 19.29 5.65
C ASN A 102 -21.33 19.02 6.72
N ARG A 103 -21.67 19.20 8.00
CA ARG A 103 -20.80 18.96 9.16
C ARG A 103 -21.36 17.83 10.02
N ILE A 104 -21.94 16.81 9.39
CA ILE A 104 -22.57 15.68 10.08
C ILE A 104 -21.49 14.82 10.73
N ILE A 105 -21.72 14.41 11.97
CA ILE A 105 -20.84 13.54 12.78
C ILE A 105 -21.55 12.23 13.14
N GLY A 106 -20.86 11.35 13.89
CA GLY A 106 -21.43 10.08 14.33
C GLY A 106 -21.52 9.04 13.20
N GLY A 107 -22.14 7.89 13.49
CA GLY A 107 -22.27 6.78 12.56
C GLY A 107 -23.47 6.87 11.62
N ILE A 108 -23.49 6.00 10.61
CA ILE A 108 -24.66 5.76 9.76
C ILE A 108 -25.68 4.96 10.59
N PRO A 109 -26.90 5.48 10.86
CA PRO A 109 -27.90 4.76 11.64
C PRO A 109 -28.38 3.47 10.94
N ASP A 110 -28.50 2.37 11.68
CA ASP A 110 -28.91 1.07 11.12
C ASP A 110 -30.33 1.06 10.56
N ASP A 111 -31.23 1.87 11.12
CA ASP A 111 -32.62 2.00 10.68
C ASP A 111 -32.75 2.69 9.31
N LEU A 112 -31.79 3.53 8.94
CA LEU A 112 -31.69 4.09 7.58
C LEU A 112 -31.50 2.99 6.53
N LEU A 113 -30.87 1.89 6.92
CA LEU A 113 -30.55 0.74 6.04
C LEU A 113 -31.72 -0.25 5.91
N GLN A 114 -32.90 0.10 6.44
CA GLN A 114 -34.16 -0.64 6.27
C GLN A 114 -35.02 -0.10 5.10
N LEU A 115 -34.67 1.06 4.54
CA LEU A 115 -35.40 1.69 3.45
C LEU A 115 -35.13 1.00 2.10
N SER A 116 -35.85 -0.09 1.82
CA SER A 116 -35.65 -0.93 0.63
C SER A 116 -35.81 -0.21 -0.72
N SER A 117 -36.48 0.94 -0.73
CA SER A 117 -36.69 1.79 -1.91
C SER A 117 -35.49 2.66 -2.27
N LEU A 118 -34.47 2.75 -1.40
CA LEU A 118 -33.29 3.58 -1.63
C LEU A 118 -32.49 3.13 -2.85
N ARG A 119 -32.27 4.08 -3.76
CA ARG A 119 -31.46 3.94 -4.97
C ARG A 119 -30.16 4.71 -4.88
N ALA A 120 -30.12 5.82 -4.15
CA ALA A 120 -28.91 6.63 -4.03
C ALA A 120 -28.73 7.25 -2.64
N ILE A 121 -27.55 7.06 -2.07
CA ILE A 121 -27.12 7.65 -0.79
C ILE A 121 -25.86 8.48 -1.04
N PHE A 122 -25.94 9.79 -0.74
CA PHE A 122 -24.84 10.74 -0.86
C PHE A 122 -24.55 11.38 0.51
N LEU A 123 -23.46 10.96 1.14
CA LEU A 123 -23.02 11.45 2.45
C LEU A 123 -21.58 12.01 2.42
N GLN A 124 -20.99 12.18 1.23
CA GLN A 124 -19.61 12.62 1.09
C GLN A 124 -19.37 14.03 1.65
N ASN A 125 -18.11 14.34 1.99
CA ASN A 125 -17.68 15.61 2.56
C ASN A 125 -18.45 15.95 3.85
N ASN A 126 -18.35 15.07 4.83
CA ASN A 126 -18.86 15.26 6.19
C ASN A 126 -17.79 14.79 7.20
N MET A 127 -18.16 14.65 8.48
CA MET A 127 -17.30 14.12 9.54
C MET A 127 -17.87 12.81 10.12
N ILE A 128 -18.58 12.03 9.30
CA ILE A 128 -19.21 10.76 9.71
C ILE A 128 -18.12 9.77 10.11
N SER A 129 -18.28 9.12 11.25
CA SER A 129 -17.30 8.21 11.85
C SER A 129 -17.90 6.83 12.14
N GLY A 130 -17.07 5.90 12.62
CA GLY A 130 -17.50 4.52 12.86
C GLY A 130 -17.50 3.67 11.59
N ALA A 131 -18.04 2.45 11.69
CA ALA A 131 -18.03 1.48 10.60
C ALA A 131 -19.16 1.69 9.59
N ILE A 132 -18.95 1.23 8.36
CA ILE A 132 -20.04 1.04 7.40
C ILE A 132 -20.87 -0.17 7.89
N PRO A 133 -22.14 -0.01 8.28
CA PRO A 133 -22.88 -1.12 8.86
C PRO A 133 -23.19 -2.20 7.82
N SER A 134 -23.15 -3.47 8.22
CA SER A 134 -23.42 -4.61 7.33
C SER A 134 -24.87 -4.62 6.80
N GLY A 135 -25.79 -3.91 7.46
CA GLY A 135 -27.16 -3.69 7.01
C GLY A 135 -27.27 -3.07 5.61
N VAL A 136 -26.20 -2.43 5.11
CA VAL A 136 -26.17 -1.85 3.76
C VAL A 136 -26.51 -2.86 2.67
N GLY A 137 -26.17 -4.14 2.86
CA GLY A 137 -26.49 -5.21 1.92
C GLY A 137 -27.97 -5.53 1.77
N LYS A 138 -28.84 -5.00 2.63
CA LYS A 138 -30.31 -5.17 2.55
C LYS A 138 -30.95 -4.25 1.51
N LEU A 139 -30.25 -3.21 1.07
CA LEU A 139 -30.77 -2.20 0.15
C LEU A 139 -30.71 -2.69 -1.31
N ALA A 140 -31.50 -3.70 -1.66
CA ALA A 140 -31.40 -4.39 -2.96
C ALA A 140 -31.54 -3.46 -4.20
N ALA A 141 -32.26 -2.34 -4.07
CA ALA A 141 -32.43 -1.34 -5.13
C ALA A 141 -31.31 -0.30 -5.21
N LEU A 142 -30.28 -0.38 -4.35
CA LEU A 142 -29.25 0.65 -4.26
C LEU A 142 -28.35 0.66 -5.49
N GLU A 143 -28.32 1.79 -6.18
CA GLU A 143 -27.53 2.04 -7.38
C GLU A 143 -26.28 2.87 -7.10
N ARG A 144 -26.32 3.78 -6.12
CA ARG A 144 -25.20 4.68 -5.81
C ARG A 144 -24.99 4.82 -4.31
N LEU A 145 -23.78 4.50 -3.86
CA LEU A 145 -23.34 4.68 -2.47
C LEU A 145 -22.07 5.53 -2.46
N VAL A 146 -22.19 6.78 -2.02
CA VAL A 146 -21.11 7.76 -2.02
C VAL A 146 -20.87 8.27 -0.60
N LEU A 147 -19.80 7.78 0.01
CA LEU A 147 -19.41 8.03 1.41
C LEU A 147 -18.02 8.69 1.53
N SER A 148 -17.45 9.16 0.41
CA SER A 148 -16.09 9.68 0.37
C SER A 148 -15.85 10.92 1.23
N HIS A 149 -14.59 11.16 1.62
CA HIS A 149 -14.18 12.30 2.45
C HIS A 149 -14.98 12.40 3.75
N ASN A 150 -14.83 11.37 4.58
CA ASN A 150 -15.42 11.23 5.90
C ASN A 150 -14.38 10.65 6.87
N ASN A 151 -14.80 10.29 8.09
CA ASN A 151 -13.97 9.69 9.12
C ASN A 151 -14.34 8.22 9.39
N LEU A 152 -14.90 7.52 8.41
CA LEU A 152 -15.34 6.12 8.55
C LEU A 152 -14.14 5.20 8.77
N SER A 153 -14.29 4.20 9.64
CA SER A 153 -13.22 3.27 10.04
C SER A 153 -13.68 1.81 10.02
N GLY A 154 -12.76 0.88 10.24
CA GLY A 154 -13.07 -0.56 10.19
C GLY A 154 -13.18 -1.12 8.77
N PRO A 155 -13.61 -2.39 8.62
CA PRO A 155 -13.60 -3.08 7.35
C PRO A 155 -14.74 -2.67 6.41
N ILE A 156 -14.48 -2.77 5.10
CA ILE A 156 -15.54 -2.71 4.08
C ILE A 156 -16.39 -3.99 4.23
N PRO A 157 -17.70 -3.90 4.52
CA PRO A 157 -18.52 -5.07 4.80
C PRO A 157 -18.73 -5.92 3.54
N PHE A 158 -18.54 -7.24 3.66
CA PHE A 158 -18.80 -8.19 2.57
C PHE A 158 -20.25 -8.13 2.06
N ALA A 159 -21.18 -7.66 2.90
CA ALA A 159 -22.59 -7.43 2.54
C ALA A 159 -22.78 -6.50 1.33
N LEU A 160 -21.81 -5.65 0.96
CA LEU A 160 -21.90 -4.87 -0.28
C LEU A 160 -21.98 -5.76 -1.54
N ASN A 161 -21.52 -7.02 -1.47
CA ASN A 161 -21.60 -7.95 -2.58
C ASN A 161 -23.03 -8.40 -2.91
N SER A 162 -24.01 -8.23 -2.00
CA SER A 162 -25.43 -8.54 -2.29
C SER A 162 -26.14 -7.46 -3.10
N LEU A 163 -25.50 -6.30 -3.30
CA LEU A 163 -26.10 -5.16 -4.01
C LEU A 163 -25.95 -5.31 -5.52
N ALA A 164 -26.82 -6.12 -6.13
CA ALA A 164 -26.78 -6.43 -7.56
C ALA A 164 -27.00 -5.20 -8.47
N SER A 165 -27.74 -4.19 -8.01
CA SER A 165 -28.00 -2.97 -8.78
C SER A 165 -26.94 -1.87 -8.62
N LEU A 166 -25.90 -2.09 -7.81
CA LEU A 166 -24.91 -1.06 -7.49
C LEU A 166 -24.05 -0.69 -8.70
N ARG A 167 -24.10 0.59 -9.09
CA ARG A 167 -23.37 1.18 -10.22
C ARG A 167 -22.22 2.08 -9.79
N SER A 168 -22.33 2.73 -8.63
CA SER A 168 -21.30 3.63 -8.08
C SER A 168 -21.05 3.34 -6.59
N LEU A 169 -19.79 3.09 -6.25
CA LEU A 169 -19.30 2.91 -4.87
C LEU A 169 -18.06 3.77 -4.64
N ARG A 170 -18.22 4.86 -3.90
CA ARG A 170 -17.15 5.82 -3.61
C ARG A 170 -16.91 5.92 -2.11
N LEU A 171 -15.75 5.46 -1.68
CA LEU A 171 -15.31 5.34 -0.29
C LEU A 171 -13.98 6.07 -0.04
N GLU A 172 -13.46 6.79 -1.02
CA GLU A 172 -12.14 7.41 -0.93
C GLU A 172 -12.05 8.45 0.19
N GLY A 173 -10.85 8.65 0.75
CA GLY A 173 -10.61 9.66 1.78
C GLY A 173 -11.32 9.35 3.10
N ASN A 174 -11.13 8.13 3.61
CA ASN A 174 -11.64 7.65 4.89
C ASN A 174 -10.51 6.96 5.68
N ARG A 175 -10.84 6.30 6.80
CA ARG A 175 -9.92 5.49 7.63
C ARG A 175 -10.26 3.99 7.58
N LEU A 176 -10.82 3.51 6.47
CA LEU A 176 -11.23 2.11 6.32
C LEU A 176 -10.01 1.19 6.29
N SER A 177 -10.13 0.01 6.89
CA SER A 177 -9.00 -0.92 7.10
C SER A 177 -9.34 -2.36 6.71
N GLY A 178 -8.33 -3.24 6.69
CA GLY A 178 -8.50 -4.63 6.28
C GLY A 178 -8.59 -4.81 4.77
N LYS A 179 -9.09 -5.97 4.33
CA LYS A 179 -9.11 -6.37 2.92
C LYS A 179 -10.30 -5.80 2.18
N ILE A 180 -10.13 -5.53 0.88
CA ILE A 180 -11.24 -5.25 -0.03
C ILE A 180 -12.04 -6.56 -0.23
N PRO A 181 -13.35 -6.61 0.06
CA PRO A 181 -14.17 -7.77 -0.21
C PRO A 181 -14.27 -8.03 -1.72
N SER A 182 -14.42 -9.30 -2.12
CA SER A 182 -14.62 -9.66 -3.53
C SER A 182 -16.02 -9.27 -3.99
N ILE A 183 -16.18 -7.99 -4.37
CA ILE A 183 -17.41 -7.46 -4.96
C ILE A 183 -17.44 -7.89 -6.42
N THR A 184 -18.32 -8.83 -6.76
CA THR A 184 -18.39 -9.45 -8.10
C THR A 184 -19.45 -8.81 -9.00
N ASN A 185 -20.09 -7.72 -8.56
CA ASN A 185 -21.15 -7.08 -9.32
C ASN A 185 -20.64 -6.54 -10.68
N PRO A 186 -21.12 -7.08 -11.83
CA PRO A 186 -20.68 -6.62 -13.14
C PRO A 186 -21.16 -5.21 -13.49
N GLU A 187 -22.28 -4.73 -12.92
CA GLU A 187 -22.89 -3.41 -13.19
C GLU A 187 -22.15 -2.25 -12.51
N LEU A 188 -21.20 -2.53 -11.61
CA LEU A 188 -20.41 -1.52 -10.93
C LEU A 188 -19.47 -0.82 -11.92
N LYS A 189 -19.73 0.45 -12.22
CA LYS A 189 -19.00 1.25 -13.23
C LYS A 189 -18.11 2.33 -12.63
N ASP A 190 -18.47 2.81 -11.45
CA ASP A 190 -17.73 3.84 -10.73
C ASP A 190 -17.32 3.27 -9.37
N PHE A 191 -16.01 3.15 -9.14
CA PHE A 191 -15.46 2.56 -7.93
C PHE A 191 -14.22 3.33 -7.50
N ASN A 192 -14.17 3.73 -6.24
CA ASN A 192 -12.99 4.37 -5.67
C ASN A 192 -12.90 4.08 -4.17
N VAL A 193 -11.74 3.58 -3.74
CA VAL A 193 -11.39 3.27 -2.35
C VAL A 193 -10.03 3.88 -1.97
N SER A 194 -9.55 4.84 -2.75
CA SER A 194 -8.24 5.46 -2.55
C SER A 194 -8.17 6.23 -1.23
N VAL A 195 -6.97 6.48 -0.73
CA VAL A 195 -6.72 7.26 0.49
C VAL A 195 -7.49 6.69 1.69
N ASN A 196 -7.15 5.45 2.03
CA ASN A 196 -7.65 4.69 3.18
C ASN A 196 -6.49 3.90 3.84
N SER A 197 -6.79 2.97 4.74
CA SER A 197 -5.82 2.06 5.40
C SER A 197 -6.04 0.59 5.00
N LEU A 198 -6.43 0.32 3.75
CA LEU A 198 -6.75 -1.01 3.25
C LEU A 198 -5.48 -1.83 2.95
N ASN A 199 -5.60 -3.16 3.02
CA ASN A 199 -4.49 -4.09 2.85
C ASN A 199 -4.81 -5.34 2.04
N GLY A 200 -3.75 -6.03 1.61
CA GLY A 200 -3.82 -7.28 0.88
C GLY A 200 -4.00 -7.11 -0.63
N SER A 201 -4.33 -8.21 -1.30
CA SER A 201 -4.49 -8.23 -2.75
C SER A 201 -5.82 -7.62 -3.19
N ILE A 202 -5.80 -6.81 -4.24
CA ILE A 202 -6.98 -6.33 -4.94
C ILE A 202 -7.73 -7.53 -5.55
N PRO A 203 -9.03 -7.72 -5.27
CA PRO A 203 -9.82 -8.78 -5.87
C PRO A 203 -9.88 -8.66 -7.39
N GLN A 204 -9.76 -9.79 -8.10
CA GLN A 204 -9.73 -9.82 -9.57
C GLN A 204 -10.95 -9.14 -10.22
N ALA A 205 -12.14 -9.24 -9.60
CA ALA A 205 -13.35 -8.58 -10.09
C ALA A 205 -13.27 -7.05 -10.11
N LEU A 206 -12.41 -6.47 -9.27
CA LEU A 206 -12.18 -5.03 -9.15
C LEU A 206 -10.93 -4.57 -9.91
N ALA A 207 -10.13 -5.48 -10.44
CA ALA A 207 -8.91 -5.16 -11.18
C ALA A 207 -9.17 -4.38 -12.49
N ARG A 208 -10.44 -4.29 -12.93
CA ARG A 208 -10.89 -3.49 -14.08
C ARG A 208 -10.90 -1.98 -13.84
N PHE A 209 -10.84 -1.54 -12.58
CA PHE A 209 -10.80 -0.11 -12.22
C PHE A 209 -9.37 0.44 -12.29
N PRO A 210 -9.16 1.74 -12.54
CA PRO A 210 -7.84 2.33 -12.68
C PRO A 210 -7.05 2.31 -11.36
N ALA A 211 -5.72 2.41 -11.44
CA ALA A 211 -4.82 2.42 -10.27
C ALA A 211 -5.19 3.52 -9.25
N ASP A 212 -5.62 4.69 -9.74
CA ASP A 212 -6.04 5.82 -8.90
C ASP A 212 -7.22 5.50 -7.99
N SER A 213 -8.07 4.54 -8.37
CA SER A 213 -9.17 4.06 -7.52
C SER A 213 -8.68 3.33 -6.27
N PHE A 214 -7.40 2.95 -6.21
CA PHE A 214 -6.80 2.19 -5.11
C PHE A 214 -5.63 2.92 -4.44
N ALA A 215 -5.15 4.02 -5.03
CA ALA A 215 -3.99 4.79 -4.59
C ALA A 215 -4.10 5.25 -3.12
N GLY A 216 -2.97 5.52 -2.47
CA GLY A 216 -2.96 5.97 -1.07
C GLY A 216 -3.28 4.89 -0.03
N ASN A 217 -3.43 3.62 -0.43
CA ASN A 217 -3.50 2.47 0.47
C ASN A 217 -2.19 1.68 0.42
N LEU A 218 -1.28 1.95 1.37
CA LEU A 218 0.12 1.49 1.30
C LEU A 218 0.31 -0.03 1.32
N GLN A 219 -0.68 -0.77 1.85
CA GLN A 219 -0.61 -2.22 1.98
C GLN A 219 -1.45 -2.95 0.92
N LEU A 220 -2.05 -2.24 -0.03
CA LEU A 220 -2.72 -2.86 -1.18
C LEU A 220 -1.71 -3.22 -2.25
N CYS A 221 -1.98 -4.32 -2.93
CA CYS A 221 -1.19 -4.82 -4.04
C CYS A 221 -2.04 -5.63 -5.01
N GLY A 222 -1.48 -6.01 -6.15
CA GLY A 222 -2.20 -6.71 -7.22
C GLY A 222 -2.89 -5.74 -8.18
N LYS A 223 -3.12 -6.19 -9.42
CA LYS A 223 -3.64 -5.34 -10.50
C LYS A 223 -4.91 -4.57 -10.07
N PRO A 224 -5.03 -3.26 -10.39
CA PRO A 224 -4.15 -2.45 -11.25
C PRO A 224 -2.87 -1.93 -10.57
N LEU A 225 -2.70 -2.15 -9.26
CA LEU A 225 -1.49 -1.79 -8.55
C LEU A 225 -0.35 -2.79 -8.85
N PRO A 226 0.89 -2.48 -8.42
CA PRO A 226 2.01 -3.40 -8.53
C PRO A 226 1.67 -4.77 -7.97
N ALA A 227 2.20 -5.82 -8.58
CA ALA A 227 1.95 -7.18 -8.16
C ALA A 227 2.20 -7.34 -6.65
N CYS A 228 1.33 -8.08 -5.98
CA CYS A 228 1.61 -8.46 -4.60
C CYS A 228 2.96 -9.15 -4.56
N SER A 229 3.92 -8.55 -3.85
CA SER A 229 5.18 -9.21 -3.53
C SER A 229 4.81 -10.53 -2.89
N PRO A 230 5.07 -11.65 -3.56
CA PRO A 230 4.57 -12.89 -3.06
C PRO A 230 5.51 -13.31 -1.93
N PHE A 231 4.90 -14.04 -1.00
CA PHE A 231 5.54 -14.85 0.02
C PHE A 231 6.05 -14.06 1.23
N PHE A 232 5.10 -13.77 2.11
CA PHE A 232 5.01 -14.28 3.48
C PHE A 232 4.36 -13.17 4.33
N PRO A 233 3.05 -13.24 4.67
CA PRO A 233 2.54 -12.31 5.66
C PRO A 233 3.40 -12.48 6.91
N SER A 234 4.10 -11.41 7.23
CA SER A 234 5.13 -11.35 8.25
C SER A 234 4.51 -10.66 9.45
N TYR A 235 4.38 -11.39 10.55
CA TYR A 235 3.78 -10.90 11.78
C TYR A 235 4.89 -10.58 12.77
N LYS A 236 4.88 -9.37 13.31
CA LYS A 236 5.72 -9.02 14.46
C LYS A 236 5.10 -9.65 15.70
N ALA A 237 5.88 -10.42 16.45
CA ALA A 237 5.47 -11.02 17.72
C ALA A 237 6.47 -10.67 18.82
N VAL A 238 5.97 -10.47 20.04
CA VAL A 238 6.78 -10.27 21.25
C VAL A 238 6.55 -11.49 22.13
N LEU A 239 7.62 -12.21 22.47
CA LEU A 239 7.58 -13.40 23.31
C LEU A 239 7.63 -13.01 24.80
N GLU A 240 7.32 -13.94 25.70
CA GLU A 240 7.17 -13.70 27.15
C GLU A 240 8.42 -13.09 27.83
N GLU A 241 9.60 -13.24 27.22
CA GLU A 241 10.88 -12.70 27.70
C GLU A 241 11.28 -11.35 27.06
N GLY A 242 10.37 -10.69 26.32
CA GLY A 242 10.65 -9.44 25.60
C GLY A 242 11.39 -9.62 24.26
N THR A 243 11.79 -10.85 23.92
CA THR A 243 12.35 -11.18 22.60
C THR A 243 11.32 -10.88 21.51
N THR A 244 11.69 -10.02 20.55
CA THR A 244 10.83 -9.68 19.42
C THR A 244 11.26 -10.48 18.19
N VAL A 245 10.31 -11.15 17.55
CA VAL A 245 10.54 -12.00 16.37
C VAL A 245 9.59 -11.64 15.23
N VAL A 246 9.95 -12.07 14.02
CA VAL A 246 9.09 -12.03 12.85
C VAL A 246 8.67 -13.44 12.49
N VAL A 247 7.36 -13.68 12.44
CA VAL A 247 6.77 -14.95 12.02
C VAL A 247 6.28 -14.82 10.58
N LYS A 248 6.90 -15.57 9.67
CA LYS A 248 6.57 -15.63 8.24
C LYS A 248 5.76 -16.87 7.95
N ARG A 249 4.55 -16.70 7.43
CA ARG A 249 3.69 -17.83 7.03
C ARG A 249 3.95 -18.26 5.59
N LEU A 250 4.43 -19.49 5.40
CA LEU A 250 4.65 -20.10 4.10
C LEU A 250 3.32 -20.66 3.54
N LYS A 251 3.04 -20.37 2.27
CA LYS A 251 1.93 -20.98 1.52
C LYS A 251 2.50 -21.92 0.45
N ASP A 252 1.71 -22.89 0.01
CA ASP A 252 2.03 -23.76 -1.14
C ASP A 252 3.35 -24.56 -1.01
N VAL A 253 3.74 -24.85 0.24
CA VAL A 253 4.82 -25.81 0.55
C VAL A 253 4.36 -27.19 0.09
N ALA A 254 5.14 -27.80 -0.79
CA ALA A 254 4.77 -29.05 -1.46
C ALA A 254 5.51 -30.28 -0.93
N VAL A 255 6.60 -30.04 -0.21
CA VAL A 255 7.41 -31.11 0.37
C VAL A 255 6.75 -31.69 1.61
N ALA A 256 7.02 -32.96 1.88
CA ALA A 256 6.59 -33.62 3.10
C ALA A 256 7.38 -33.10 4.31
N ARG A 257 6.85 -33.31 5.53
CA ARG A 257 7.50 -32.86 6.78
C ARG A 257 8.97 -33.27 6.87
N ARG A 258 9.29 -34.53 6.54
CA ARG A 258 10.67 -35.04 6.59
C ARG A 258 11.62 -34.27 5.69
N GLU A 259 11.20 -33.95 4.47
CA GLU A 259 11.98 -33.16 3.51
C GLU A 259 12.10 -31.71 3.95
N PHE A 260 11.02 -31.14 4.50
CA PHE A 260 11.01 -29.79 5.06
C PHE A 260 11.99 -29.67 6.23
N ASP A 261 11.93 -30.59 7.19
CA ASP A 261 12.78 -30.60 8.39
C ASP A 261 14.26 -30.73 7.99
N ALA A 262 14.60 -31.67 7.10
CA ALA A 262 15.96 -31.82 6.58
C ALA A 262 16.47 -30.57 5.85
N HIS A 263 15.59 -29.90 5.09
CA HIS A 263 15.94 -28.64 4.41
C HIS A 263 16.19 -27.52 5.42
N MET A 264 15.33 -27.35 6.43
CA MET A 264 15.50 -26.33 7.47
C MET A 264 16.74 -26.58 8.33
N GLU A 265 17.08 -27.84 8.64
CA GLU A 265 18.31 -28.18 9.35
C GLU A 265 19.57 -27.81 8.54
N ALA A 266 19.55 -28.00 7.22
CA ALA A 266 20.64 -27.57 6.35
C ALA A 266 20.79 -26.04 6.34
N LEU A 267 19.66 -25.30 6.26
CA LEU A 267 19.68 -23.83 6.32
C LEU A 267 20.13 -23.30 7.68
N GLY A 268 19.80 -24.00 8.77
CA GLY A 268 20.20 -23.62 10.12
C GLY A 268 21.70 -23.70 10.39
N ARG A 269 22.47 -24.37 9.52
CA ARG A 269 23.94 -24.44 9.60
C ARG A 269 24.64 -23.26 8.92
N VAL A 270 23.90 -22.45 8.17
CA VAL A 270 24.45 -21.30 7.44
C VAL A 270 24.56 -20.12 8.38
N GLU A 271 25.78 -19.79 8.80
CA GLU A 271 26.05 -18.66 9.70
C GLU A 271 26.97 -17.63 9.05
N HIS A 272 26.47 -16.41 8.91
CA HIS A 272 27.25 -15.28 8.44
C HIS A 272 26.62 -13.96 8.88
N ARG A 273 27.42 -12.94 9.17
CA ARG A 273 26.93 -11.64 9.67
C ARG A 273 25.92 -10.96 8.72
N ASN A 274 26.14 -11.11 7.41
CA ASN A 274 25.27 -10.56 6.36
C ASN A 274 24.21 -11.55 5.85
N LEU A 275 23.95 -12.64 6.58
CA LEU A 275 22.83 -13.54 6.35
C LEU A 275 21.95 -13.52 7.61
N LEU A 276 20.63 -13.51 7.44
CA LEU A 276 19.67 -13.61 8.54
C LEU A 276 19.16 -15.05 8.63
N PRO A 277 19.69 -15.87 9.56
CA PRO A 277 19.31 -17.27 9.67
C PRO A 277 17.87 -17.43 10.16
N VAL A 278 17.28 -18.59 9.84
CA VAL A 278 15.99 -19.01 10.40
C VAL A 278 16.21 -19.43 11.85
N ARG A 279 15.56 -18.75 12.79
CA ARG A 279 15.70 -19.03 14.23
C ARG A 279 14.88 -20.24 14.68
N ALA A 280 13.69 -20.39 14.11
CA ALA A 280 12.83 -21.54 14.35
C ALA A 280 11.86 -21.73 13.18
N TYR A 281 11.24 -22.90 13.11
CA TYR A 281 10.18 -23.19 12.14
C TYR A 281 9.08 -24.02 12.77
N TYR A 282 7.89 -23.97 12.16
CA TYR A 282 6.74 -24.79 12.53
C TYR A 282 6.18 -25.46 11.28
N PHE A 283 5.86 -26.75 11.38
CA PHE A 283 5.25 -27.51 10.29
C PHE A 283 4.08 -28.33 10.81
N SER A 284 2.89 -28.07 10.27
CA SER A 284 1.67 -28.85 10.49
C SER A 284 0.97 -29.11 9.16
N LYS A 285 -0.22 -29.73 9.16
CA LYS A 285 -1.00 -29.91 7.93
C LYS A 285 -1.48 -28.58 7.34
N ASP A 286 -1.96 -27.67 8.17
CA ASP A 286 -2.62 -26.43 7.73
C ASP A 286 -1.68 -25.21 7.71
N GLU A 287 -0.61 -25.25 8.49
CA GLU A 287 0.30 -24.13 8.69
C GLU A 287 1.76 -24.53 8.55
N LYS A 288 2.54 -23.64 7.92
CA LYS A 288 4.01 -23.70 7.88
C LYS A 288 4.53 -22.31 8.17
N LEU A 289 5.35 -22.18 9.21
CA LEU A 289 5.83 -20.89 9.69
C LEU A 289 7.36 -20.92 9.77
N LEU A 290 7.99 -19.81 9.43
CA LEU A 290 9.40 -19.53 9.73
C LEU A 290 9.47 -18.38 10.72
N VAL A 291 10.43 -18.44 11.63
CA VAL A 291 10.65 -17.43 12.66
C VAL A 291 12.05 -16.85 12.45
N TYR A 292 12.13 -15.52 12.38
CA TYR A 292 13.36 -14.76 12.25
C TYR A 292 13.48 -13.77 13.41
N ASP A 293 14.70 -13.30 13.67
CA ASP A 293 14.89 -12.15 14.53
C ASP A 293 14.27 -10.90 13.92
N TYR A 294 13.69 -10.06 14.76
CA TYR A 294 13.12 -8.78 14.32
C TYR A 294 14.22 -7.72 14.15
N LEU A 295 14.35 -7.19 12.94
CA LEU A 295 15.21 -6.05 12.64
C LEU A 295 14.38 -4.77 12.55
N PRO A 296 14.57 -3.78 13.45
CA PRO A 296 13.69 -2.62 13.57
C PRO A 296 13.78 -1.64 12.39
N ASN A 297 14.93 -1.60 11.72
CA ASN A 297 15.16 -0.71 10.57
C ASN A 297 14.44 -1.20 9.29
N GLY A 298 13.87 -2.41 9.33
CA GLY A 298 13.06 -2.95 8.23
C GLY A 298 13.90 -3.36 7.03
N SER A 299 13.27 -3.39 5.85
CA SER A 299 13.93 -3.77 4.60
C SER A 299 14.47 -2.56 3.84
N LEU A 300 15.49 -2.80 3.02
CA LEU A 300 16.04 -1.82 2.10
C LEU A 300 14.96 -1.28 1.15
N SER A 301 14.07 -2.14 0.67
CA SER A 301 12.92 -1.74 -0.16
C SER A 301 12.01 -0.71 0.54
N ALA A 302 11.70 -0.92 1.82
CA ALA A 302 10.89 0.02 2.60
C ALA A 302 11.64 1.34 2.88
N MET A 303 12.98 1.30 2.91
CA MET A 303 13.82 2.47 3.12
C MET A 303 13.95 3.32 1.85
N LEU A 304 14.09 2.69 0.68
CA LEU A 304 14.15 3.38 -0.62
C LEU A 304 12.78 3.87 -1.09
N HIS A 305 11.73 3.05 -0.96
CA HIS A 305 10.42 3.29 -1.61
C HIS A 305 9.25 3.50 -0.64
N GLY A 306 9.48 3.43 0.67
CA GLY A 306 8.43 3.61 1.68
C GLY A 306 7.90 5.04 1.74
N SER A 307 6.69 5.22 2.28
CA SER A 307 6.11 6.56 2.43
C SER A 307 6.99 7.46 3.30
N ARG A 308 7.52 8.52 2.68
CA ARG A 308 8.25 9.60 3.32
C ARG A 308 7.27 10.42 4.16
N GLY A 309 6.96 9.96 5.38
CA GLY A 309 6.40 10.85 6.40
C GLY A 309 7.33 12.04 6.61
N SER A 310 6.79 13.20 6.99
CA SER A 310 7.59 14.39 7.30
C SER A 310 8.63 14.06 8.38
N GLY A 311 9.90 13.89 7.99
CA GLY A 311 11.03 13.71 8.92
C GLY A 311 11.92 12.48 8.76
N ARG A 312 11.76 11.63 7.72
CA ARG A 312 12.79 10.62 7.40
C ARG A 312 13.83 11.18 6.43
N THR A 313 15.10 11.19 6.87
CA THR A 313 16.24 11.51 6.00
C THR A 313 16.39 10.43 4.92
N PRO A 314 16.53 10.79 3.64
CA PRO A 314 16.87 9.84 2.58
C PRO A 314 18.15 9.05 2.91
N MET A 315 18.25 7.84 2.40
CA MET A 315 19.47 7.02 2.53
C MET A 315 20.61 7.68 1.76
N ASP A 316 21.66 8.07 2.49
CA ASP A 316 22.88 8.65 1.95
C ASP A 316 23.75 7.61 1.23
N TRP A 317 24.83 8.09 0.59
CA TRP A 317 25.72 7.26 -0.21
C TRP A 317 26.39 6.16 0.63
N ASP A 318 26.92 6.51 1.80
CA ASP A 318 27.62 5.58 2.69
C ASP A 318 26.71 4.42 3.10
N ALA A 319 25.46 4.70 3.48
CA ALA A 319 24.49 3.67 3.83
C ALA A 319 24.15 2.78 2.62
N ARG A 320 24.05 3.34 1.41
CA ARG A 320 23.82 2.57 0.17
C ARG A 320 25.01 1.67 -0.16
N MET A 321 26.23 2.18 -0.10
CA MET A 321 27.45 1.40 -0.32
C MET A 321 27.59 0.28 0.71
N LEU A 322 27.34 0.56 1.99
CA LEU A 322 27.42 -0.45 3.03
C LEU A 322 26.34 -1.53 2.87
N SER A 323 25.15 -1.17 2.37
CA SER A 323 24.08 -2.13 2.03
C SER A 323 24.44 -2.99 0.81
N ALA A 324 25.01 -2.39 -0.24
CA ALA A 324 25.52 -3.08 -1.42
C ALA A 324 26.59 -4.11 -1.05
N LEU A 325 27.58 -3.69 -0.26
CA LEU A 325 28.66 -4.54 0.21
C LEU A 325 28.15 -5.67 1.12
N SER A 326 27.24 -5.36 2.04
CA SER A 326 26.62 -6.34 2.93
C SER A 326 25.87 -7.43 2.15
N ALA A 327 25.03 -7.04 1.18
CA ALA A 327 24.31 -8.00 0.34
C ALA A 327 25.28 -8.86 -0.50
N SER A 328 26.32 -8.24 -1.06
CA SER A 328 27.34 -8.93 -1.86
C SER A 328 28.13 -9.95 -1.04
N ARG A 329 28.56 -9.58 0.18
CA ARG A 329 29.25 -10.50 1.11
C ARG A 329 28.37 -11.66 1.54
N GLY A 330 27.10 -11.41 1.87
CA GLY A 330 26.14 -12.46 2.20
C GLY A 330 25.95 -13.45 1.04
N LEU A 331 25.83 -12.94 -0.19
CA LEU A 331 25.68 -13.79 -1.37
C LEU A 331 26.96 -14.58 -1.68
N ALA A 332 28.12 -13.93 -1.65
CA ALA A 332 29.42 -14.56 -1.85
C ALA A 332 29.66 -15.69 -0.85
N HIS A 333 29.24 -15.51 0.41
CA HIS A 333 29.33 -16.55 1.43
C HIS A 333 28.44 -17.77 1.11
N LEU A 334 27.21 -17.57 0.64
CA LEU A 334 26.34 -18.66 0.20
C LEU A 334 26.95 -19.46 -0.97
N HIS A 335 27.49 -18.76 -1.97
CA HIS A 335 28.08 -19.40 -3.15
C HIS A 335 29.37 -20.15 -2.82
N SER A 336 30.31 -19.51 -2.11
CA SER A 336 31.66 -20.04 -1.90
C SER A 336 31.77 -21.02 -0.75
N ALA A 337 31.16 -20.73 0.40
CA ALA A 337 31.33 -21.55 1.61
C ALA A 337 30.30 -22.70 1.69
N HIS A 338 29.12 -22.52 1.09
CA HIS A 338 28.01 -23.46 1.22
C HIS A 338 27.57 -24.07 -0.12
N ASN A 339 28.05 -23.56 -1.27
CA ASN A 339 27.63 -24.00 -2.60
C ASN A 339 26.10 -23.93 -2.77
N LEU A 340 25.47 -22.87 -2.22
CA LEU A 340 24.04 -22.67 -2.21
C LEU A 340 23.65 -21.42 -3.02
N ALA A 341 22.69 -21.55 -3.91
CA ALA A 341 22.10 -20.42 -4.61
C ALA A 341 20.96 -19.82 -3.76
N HIS A 342 20.98 -18.50 -3.54
CA HIS A 342 19.95 -17.80 -2.77
C HIS A 342 18.58 -17.93 -3.45
N GLY A 343 18.50 -17.68 -4.75
CA GLY A 343 17.32 -17.84 -5.60
C GLY A 343 16.19 -16.82 -5.40
N ASN A 344 16.40 -15.76 -4.62
CA ASN A 344 15.39 -14.74 -4.32
C ASN A 344 16.05 -13.43 -3.83
N VAL A 345 17.15 -13.01 -4.44
CA VAL A 345 17.82 -11.75 -4.08
C VAL A 345 16.96 -10.57 -4.55
N LYS A 346 16.59 -9.68 -3.63
CA LYS A 346 15.79 -8.46 -3.88
C LYS A 346 15.86 -7.51 -2.69
N SER A 347 15.56 -6.22 -2.87
CA SER A 347 15.65 -5.22 -1.80
C SER A 347 14.70 -5.47 -0.62
N SER A 348 13.60 -6.18 -0.82
CA SER A 348 12.70 -6.58 0.27
C SER A 348 13.24 -7.70 1.16
N ASN A 349 14.25 -8.43 0.67
CA ASN A 349 14.93 -9.49 1.41
C ASN A 349 16.26 -9.03 2.03
N VAL A 350 16.71 -7.80 1.72
CA VAL A 350 17.83 -7.14 2.39
C VAL A 350 17.28 -6.38 3.59
N LEU A 351 17.56 -6.86 4.80
CA LEU A 351 17.09 -6.26 6.04
C LEU A 351 18.20 -5.47 6.71
N LEU A 352 17.88 -4.24 7.13
CA LEU A 352 18.84 -3.31 7.70
C LEU A 352 19.06 -3.61 9.18
N ARG A 353 20.33 -3.73 9.58
CA ARG A 353 20.68 -3.92 11.00
C ARG A 353 20.86 -2.57 11.71
N PRO A 354 20.83 -2.54 13.06
CA PRO A 354 21.08 -1.32 13.82
C PRO A 354 22.57 -0.96 14.02
N ASP A 355 23.49 -1.89 13.80
CA ASP A 355 24.93 -1.77 14.06
C ASP A 355 25.75 -1.39 12.80
N TYR A 356 27.09 -1.31 12.93
CA TYR A 356 28.04 -0.98 11.85
C TYR A 356 27.98 -1.93 10.64
N ASP A 357 27.29 -3.07 10.72
CA ASP A 357 27.04 -3.99 9.60
C ASP A 357 25.68 -3.65 8.96
N ALA A 358 25.64 -2.82 7.90
CA ALA A 358 24.37 -2.20 7.46
C ALA A 358 23.21 -3.15 7.13
N ALA A 359 23.46 -4.40 6.68
CA ALA A 359 22.37 -5.27 6.25
C ALA A 359 22.65 -6.77 6.33
N ALA A 360 21.58 -7.56 6.28
CA ALA A 360 21.59 -9.01 6.12
C ALA A 360 20.56 -9.49 5.09
N LEU A 361 20.94 -10.45 4.26
CA LEU A 361 20.03 -11.14 3.34
C LEU A 361 19.20 -12.18 4.07
N SER A 362 17.90 -12.20 3.81
CA SER A 362 16.92 -13.13 4.36
C SER A 362 16.26 -13.97 3.27
N ASP A 363 15.50 -14.99 3.67
CA ASP A 363 14.73 -15.86 2.77
C ASP A 363 15.58 -16.57 1.68
N PHE A 364 16.83 -16.88 2.00
CA PHE A 364 17.71 -17.62 1.11
C PHE A 364 17.31 -19.10 1.00
N CYS A 365 17.50 -19.67 -0.19
CA CYS A 365 17.41 -21.12 -0.44
C CYS A 365 16.04 -21.77 -0.16
N LEU A 366 14.93 -21.01 -0.15
CA LEU A 366 13.58 -21.58 0.08
C LEU A 366 12.93 -22.15 -1.20
N HIS A 367 13.53 -22.01 -2.38
CA HIS A 367 12.96 -22.45 -3.65
C HIS A 367 12.64 -23.97 -3.77
N PRO A 368 13.38 -24.93 -3.14
CA PRO A 368 13.12 -26.36 -3.31
C PRO A 368 11.83 -26.85 -2.66
N ILE A 369 11.37 -26.19 -1.59
CA ILE A 369 10.28 -26.69 -0.73
C ILE A 369 8.86 -26.44 -1.28
N PHE A 370 8.71 -25.69 -2.37
CA PHE A 370 7.39 -25.33 -2.93
C PHE A 370 6.97 -26.22 -4.13
N ALA A 371 5.72 -26.14 -4.61
CA ALA A 371 5.18 -26.95 -5.75
C ALA A 371 5.52 -26.39 -7.14
N PRO A 372 5.79 -27.19 -8.19
CA PRO A 372 5.98 -26.65 -9.54
C PRO A 372 4.61 -26.18 -10.03
N SER A 373 4.39 -24.88 -10.12
CA SER A 373 3.17 -24.35 -10.74
C SER A 373 3.50 -23.15 -11.62
N SER A 374 2.91 -23.19 -12.82
CA SER A 374 2.92 -22.15 -13.84
C SER A 374 2.61 -20.79 -13.21
N THR A 375 3.38 -19.76 -13.56
CA THR A 375 3.24 -18.35 -13.11
C THR A 375 3.62 -18.04 -11.65
N ARG A 376 4.86 -18.36 -11.26
CA ARG A 376 5.51 -17.59 -10.18
C ARG A 376 5.96 -16.23 -10.67
N ALA A 377 5.03 -15.26 -10.60
CA ALA A 377 5.30 -13.84 -10.78
C ALA A 377 5.98 -13.24 -9.53
N GLY A 378 7.16 -13.78 -9.16
CA GLY A 378 7.87 -13.43 -7.92
C GLY A 378 9.14 -12.60 -8.08
N ALA A 379 9.56 -12.33 -9.30
CA ALA A 379 10.75 -11.55 -9.60
C ALA A 379 10.50 -10.65 -10.82
N GLY A 380 9.45 -9.83 -10.77
CA GLY A 380 9.04 -8.92 -11.85
C GLY A 380 10.01 -7.76 -12.14
N GLY A 381 11.32 -7.98 -11.98
CA GLY A 381 12.39 -7.01 -12.25
C GLY A 381 13.79 -7.55 -11.91
N TYR A 382 13.91 -8.50 -10.98
CA TYR A 382 15.20 -9.10 -10.56
C TYR A 382 15.55 -10.41 -11.27
N ARG A 383 14.64 -10.96 -12.06
CA ARG A 383 14.82 -12.29 -12.66
C ARG A 383 15.81 -12.23 -13.81
N ALA A 384 16.85 -13.05 -13.72
CA ALA A 384 17.79 -13.22 -14.82
C ALA A 384 17.09 -13.79 -16.07
N PRO A 385 17.40 -13.28 -17.27
CA PRO A 385 16.66 -13.60 -18.50
C PRO A 385 16.74 -15.07 -18.90
N GLU A 386 17.80 -15.78 -18.52
CA GLU A 386 17.98 -17.21 -18.82
C GLU A 386 17.20 -18.14 -17.88
N VAL A 387 16.74 -17.65 -16.72
CA VAL A 387 16.06 -18.49 -15.74
C VAL A 387 14.63 -18.72 -16.20
N VAL A 388 14.34 -19.94 -16.69
CA VAL A 388 12.97 -20.36 -17.07
C VAL A 388 12.25 -21.04 -15.89
N ASP A 389 12.97 -21.82 -15.09
CA ASP A 389 12.45 -22.48 -13.88
C ASP A 389 13.05 -21.87 -12.61
N THR A 390 12.21 -21.21 -11.82
CA THR A 390 12.59 -20.59 -10.53
C THR A 390 12.98 -21.59 -9.43
N ARG A 391 12.82 -22.90 -9.63
CA ARG A 391 13.28 -23.94 -8.69
C ARG A 391 14.76 -24.28 -8.81
N ARG A 392 15.40 -23.87 -9.90
CA ARG A 392 16.79 -24.20 -10.16
C ARG A 392 17.59 -22.91 -10.32
N PRO A 393 17.65 -22.07 -9.27
CA PRO A 393 18.48 -20.88 -9.32
C PRO A 393 19.94 -21.28 -9.48
N THR A 394 20.68 -20.49 -10.24
CA THR A 394 22.11 -20.65 -10.46
C THR A 394 22.85 -19.51 -9.76
N PHE A 395 24.15 -19.69 -9.50
CA PHE A 395 24.97 -18.62 -8.92
C PHE A 395 24.97 -17.38 -9.81
N LYS A 396 25.07 -17.57 -11.14
CA LYS A 396 25.01 -16.46 -12.10
C LYS A 396 23.64 -15.76 -12.13
N ALA A 397 22.54 -16.48 -11.85
CA ALA A 397 21.22 -15.85 -11.73
C ALA A 397 21.13 -14.99 -10.47
N ASP A 398 21.70 -15.43 -9.35
CA ASP A 398 21.77 -14.60 -8.14
C ASP A 398 22.62 -13.35 -8.36
N VAL A 399 23.76 -13.47 -9.06
CA VAL A 399 24.61 -12.32 -9.42
C VAL A 399 23.83 -11.31 -10.27
N TYR A 400 23.02 -11.77 -11.21
CA TYR A 400 22.13 -10.88 -11.97
C TYR A 400 21.16 -10.13 -11.05
N SER A 401 20.48 -10.86 -10.15
CA SER A 401 19.56 -10.25 -9.19
C SER A 401 20.27 -9.28 -8.23
N LEU A 402 21.52 -9.56 -7.85
CA LEU A 402 22.37 -8.63 -7.11
C LEU A 402 22.67 -7.38 -7.95
N GLY A 403 22.99 -7.52 -9.23
CA GLY A 403 23.18 -6.39 -10.14
C GLY A 403 21.96 -5.47 -10.22
N VAL A 404 20.75 -6.05 -10.32
CA VAL A 404 19.50 -5.27 -10.29
C VAL A 404 19.31 -4.55 -8.95
N LEU A 405 19.68 -5.17 -7.83
CA LEU A 405 19.67 -4.54 -6.51
C LEU A 405 20.64 -3.34 -6.45
N LEU A 406 21.82 -3.45 -7.04
CA LEU A 406 22.79 -2.34 -7.12
C LEU A 406 22.25 -1.19 -7.98
N LEU A 407 21.58 -1.49 -9.11
CA LEU A 407 20.92 -0.47 -9.93
C LEU A 407 19.79 0.22 -9.17
N GLU A 408 18.99 -0.50 -8.40
CA GLU A 408 17.94 0.08 -7.56
C GLU A 408 18.53 1.02 -6.48
N LEU A 409 19.67 0.66 -5.89
CA LEU A 409 20.39 1.52 -4.95
C LEU A 409 20.90 2.81 -5.62
N LEU A 410 21.44 2.73 -6.84
CA LEU A 410 21.95 3.91 -7.55
C LEU A 410 20.85 4.83 -8.06
N THR A 411 19.76 4.25 -8.57
CA THR A 411 18.70 4.98 -9.27
C THR A 411 17.59 5.46 -8.34
N GLY A 412 17.43 4.82 -7.17
CA GLY A 412 16.25 5.00 -6.32
C GLY A 412 14.94 4.53 -6.97
N LYS A 413 15.00 3.92 -8.17
CA LYS A 413 13.83 3.44 -8.92
C LYS A 413 13.59 1.97 -8.60
N SER A 414 12.34 1.62 -8.28
CA SER A 414 11.98 0.22 -8.09
C SER A 414 12.11 -0.54 -9.43
N PRO A 415 12.75 -1.73 -9.47
CA PRO A 415 12.90 -2.51 -10.70
C PRO A 415 11.58 -2.91 -11.38
N THR A 416 10.47 -2.87 -10.63
CA THR A 416 9.11 -3.08 -11.16
C THR A 416 8.45 -1.83 -11.72
N HIS A 417 8.98 -0.63 -11.46
CA HIS A 417 8.38 0.69 -11.77
C HIS A 417 9.22 1.55 -12.73
N ALA A 418 10.40 1.09 -13.16
CA ALA A 418 11.31 1.86 -14.02
C ALA A 418 10.71 2.30 -15.39
N SER A 419 9.52 1.81 -15.75
CA SER A 419 8.87 2.03 -17.05
C SER A 419 7.99 3.28 -17.16
N LEU A 420 8.16 4.31 -16.32
CA LEU A 420 7.26 5.47 -16.31
C LEU A 420 7.61 6.65 -17.23
N GLU A 421 8.62 6.53 -18.10
CA GLU A 421 8.94 7.59 -19.09
C GLU A 421 9.06 7.13 -20.55
N GLY A 422 8.69 5.88 -20.88
CA GLY A 422 8.65 5.44 -22.27
C GLY A 422 8.21 3.98 -22.46
N ASP A 423 7.24 3.77 -23.35
CA ASP A 423 6.73 2.51 -23.96
C ASP A 423 6.56 1.24 -23.10
N GLY A 424 6.67 1.27 -21.76
CA GLY A 424 6.28 0.13 -20.91
C GLY A 424 7.03 -1.20 -21.16
N THR A 425 8.08 -1.21 -21.98
CA THR A 425 8.73 -2.42 -22.52
C THR A 425 10.15 -2.67 -22.00
N LEU A 426 10.75 -1.69 -21.31
CA LEU A 426 12.13 -1.75 -20.82
C LEU A 426 12.18 -2.01 -19.30
N ASP A 427 12.88 -3.08 -18.92
CA ASP A 427 13.24 -3.35 -17.52
C ASP A 427 14.37 -2.40 -17.05
N LEU A 428 14.60 -2.33 -15.73
CA LEU A 428 15.58 -1.39 -15.16
C LEU A 428 16.98 -1.54 -15.78
N PRO A 429 17.56 -2.75 -15.93
CA PRO A 429 18.84 -2.93 -16.62
C PRO A 429 18.86 -2.39 -18.06
N ARG A 430 17.81 -2.67 -18.85
CA ARG A 430 17.74 -2.21 -20.25
C ARG A 430 17.58 -0.69 -20.35
N TRP A 431 16.82 -0.09 -19.44
CA TRP A 431 16.71 1.37 -19.39
C TRP A 431 18.07 2.01 -19.10
N VAL A 432 18.79 1.56 -18.07
CA VAL A 432 20.14 2.07 -17.76
C VAL A 432 21.09 1.89 -18.94
N GLN A 433 21.04 0.74 -19.62
CA GLN A 433 21.88 0.47 -20.79
C GLN A 433 21.52 1.34 -22.01
N SER A 434 20.31 1.90 -22.07
CA SER A 434 19.89 2.82 -23.13
C SER A 434 20.38 4.26 -22.93
N VAL A 435 20.75 4.64 -21.70
CA VAL A 435 21.27 5.98 -21.38
C VAL A 435 22.75 6.06 -21.78
N VAL A 436 23.08 7.13 -22.49
CA VAL A 436 24.45 7.43 -22.93
C VAL A 436 25.34 7.68 -21.70
N ARG A 437 26.61 7.22 -21.75
CA ARG A 437 27.50 7.20 -20.58
C ARG A 437 27.73 8.59 -19.98
N GLU A 438 27.81 9.59 -20.84
CA GLU A 438 28.00 10.99 -20.49
C GLU A 438 26.80 11.60 -19.75
N GLU A 439 25.63 10.94 -19.76
CA GLU A 439 24.39 11.41 -19.13
C GLU A 439 24.02 10.62 -17.86
N TRP A 440 24.85 9.66 -17.43
CA TRP A 440 24.53 8.82 -16.27
C TRP A 440 24.30 9.61 -14.98
N THR A 441 25.12 10.62 -14.70
CA THR A 441 24.99 11.44 -13.48
C THR A 441 23.73 12.29 -13.46
N ALA A 442 23.22 12.67 -14.63
CA ALA A 442 22.02 13.50 -14.76
C ALA A 442 20.71 12.67 -14.83
N GLU A 443 20.74 11.52 -15.51
CA GLU A 443 19.53 10.78 -15.88
C GLU A 443 19.35 9.45 -15.12
N VAL A 444 20.44 8.82 -14.67
CA VAL A 444 20.40 7.49 -14.04
C VAL A 444 20.31 7.60 -12.52
N PHE A 445 21.13 8.45 -11.91
CA PHE A 445 21.28 8.48 -10.46
C PHE A 445 20.11 9.15 -9.74
N ASP A 446 19.83 8.67 -8.52
CA ASP A 446 18.86 9.27 -7.63
C ASP A 446 19.20 10.74 -7.39
N VAL A 447 18.29 11.65 -7.71
CA VAL A 447 18.49 13.10 -7.59
C VAL A 447 18.90 13.50 -6.17
N GLU A 448 18.39 12.83 -5.15
CA GLU A 448 18.77 13.11 -3.76
C GLU A 448 20.20 12.63 -3.43
N LEU A 449 20.69 11.56 -4.07
CA LEU A 449 22.10 11.14 -3.95
C LEU A 449 23.02 12.16 -4.59
N VAL A 450 22.72 12.59 -5.82
CA VAL A 450 23.54 13.57 -6.55
C VAL A 450 23.60 14.90 -5.77
N ARG A 451 22.47 15.30 -5.17
CA ARG A 451 22.39 16.53 -4.38
C ARG A 451 23.19 16.48 -3.07
N LEU A 452 23.19 15.35 -2.37
CA LEU A 452 23.84 15.19 -1.07
C LEU A 452 25.28 14.68 -1.15
N GLY A 453 25.65 14.02 -2.25
CA GLY A 453 26.87 13.26 -2.42
C GLY A 453 27.74 13.73 -3.59
N ALA A 454 27.84 15.03 -3.84
CA ALA A 454 28.65 15.58 -4.94
C ALA A 454 30.12 15.13 -4.94
N SER A 455 30.66 14.65 -3.81
CA SER A 455 32.01 14.08 -3.71
C SER A 455 32.11 12.58 -4.07
N ALA A 456 30.99 11.90 -4.28
CA ALA A 456 30.91 10.46 -4.49
C ALA A 456 30.57 10.06 -5.94
N GLU A 457 30.49 11.01 -6.88
CA GLU A 457 30.11 10.73 -8.27
C GLU A 457 30.99 9.67 -8.93
N GLU A 458 32.31 9.72 -8.71
CA GLU A 458 33.25 8.72 -9.23
C GLU A 458 32.96 7.32 -8.67
N GLU A 459 32.68 7.23 -7.38
CA GLU A 459 32.31 5.97 -6.72
C GLU A 459 30.96 5.43 -7.20
N MET A 460 30.00 6.32 -7.44
CA MET A 460 28.68 5.99 -8.00
C MET A 460 28.80 5.43 -9.41
N VAL A 461 29.64 6.04 -10.26
CA VAL A 461 29.93 5.55 -11.62
C VAL A 461 30.66 4.21 -11.55
N ALA A 462 31.60 4.02 -10.63
CA ALA A 462 32.28 2.74 -10.46
C ALA A 462 31.31 1.64 -10.01
N LEU A 463 30.41 1.92 -9.06
CA LEU A 463 29.39 0.95 -8.63
C LEU A 463 28.41 0.64 -9.77
N LEU A 464 28.05 1.63 -10.59
CA LEU A 464 27.22 1.44 -11.77
C LEU A 464 27.88 0.45 -12.75
N GLN A 465 29.19 0.56 -12.98
CA GLN A 465 29.91 -0.38 -13.84
C GLN A 465 29.88 -1.81 -13.28
N VAL A 466 30.05 -1.98 -11.97
CA VAL A 466 29.91 -3.28 -11.30
C VAL A 466 28.49 -3.84 -11.48
N ALA A 467 27.47 -3.00 -11.28
CA ALA A 467 26.07 -3.37 -11.47
C ALA A 467 25.80 -3.82 -12.91
N MET A 468 26.33 -3.08 -13.91
CA MET A 468 26.20 -3.40 -15.33
C MET A 468 26.90 -4.71 -15.71
N ALA A 469 28.07 -5.00 -15.12
CA ALA A 469 28.74 -6.30 -15.30
C ALA A 469 27.90 -7.46 -14.72
N CYS A 470 27.26 -7.25 -13.56
CA CYS A 470 26.41 -8.25 -12.93
C CYS A 470 25.15 -8.57 -13.75
N VAL A 471 24.55 -7.58 -14.43
CA VAL A 471 23.32 -7.76 -15.23
C VAL A 471 23.57 -8.14 -16.70
N ALA A 472 24.79 -8.58 -17.04
CA ALA A 472 25.10 -9.04 -18.40
C ALA A 472 24.11 -10.11 -18.88
N THR A 473 23.70 -10.03 -20.16
CA THR A 473 22.72 -10.96 -20.74
C THR A 473 23.26 -12.39 -20.79
N VAL A 474 24.56 -12.56 -21.05
CA VAL A 474 25.25 -13.85 -21.04
C VAL A 474 25.70 -14.19 -19.62
N PRO A 475 25.24 -15.30 -19.00
CA PRO A 475 25.56 -15.65 -17.62
C PRO A 475 27.06 -15.82 -17.35
N ASP A 476 27.81 -16.34 -18.31
CA ASP A 476 29.25 -16.58 -18.18
C ASP A 476 30.07 -15.29 -18.15
N ALA A 477 29.55 -14.20 -18.72
CA ALA A 477 30.20 -12.89 -18.69
C ALA A 477 30.04 -12.16 -17.35
N ARG A 478 29.15 -12.62 -16.47
CA ARG A 478 28.94 -12.03 -15.15
C ARG A 478 30.09 -12.42 -14.21
N PRO A 479 30.60 -11.52 -13.37
CA PRO A 479 31.57 -11.85 -12.33
C PRO A 479 30.99 -12.87 -11.34
N ASP A 480 31.86 -13.61 -10.64
CA ASP A 480 31.41 -14.42 -9.52
C ASP A 480 31.15 -13.54 -8.29
N ALA A 481 30.28 -13.97 -7.37
CA ALA A 481 29.91 -13.16 -6.21
C ALA A 481 31.12 -12.68 -5.36
N PRO A 482 32.18 -13.49 -5.14
CA PRO A 482 33.40 -13.01 -4.47
C PRO A 482 34.13 -11.89 -5.24
N ASP A 483 34.13 -11.93 -6.58
CA ASP A 483 34.72 -10.85 -7.39
C ASP A 483 33.91 -9.56 -7.26
N VAL A 484 32.57 -9.65 -7.20
CA VAL A 484 31.70 -8.48 -6.97
C VAL A 484 32.03 -7.83 -5.63
N VAL A 485 32.26 -8.62 -4.57
CA VAL A 485 32.68 -8.09 -3.26
C VAL A 485 33.99 -7.31 -3.39
N ARG A 486 35.01 -7.90 -4.03
CA ARG A 486 36.31 -7.24 -4.23
C ARG A 486 36.17 -5.94 -5.03
N MET A 487 35.40 -5.95 -6.11
CA MET A 487 35.15 -4.75 -6.93
C MET A 487 34.49 -3.63 -6.11
N ILE A 488 33.53 -3.95 -5.23
CA ILE A 488 32.86 -2.94 -4.37
C ILE A 488 33.80 -2.42 -3.27
N GLU A 489 34.66 -3.28 -2.70
CA GLU A 489 35.65 -2.88 -1.70
C GLU A 489 36.73 -1.94 -2.28
N GLU A 490 37.16 -2.20 -3.51
CA GLU A 490 38.12 -1.34 -4.23
C GLU A 490 37.58 0.08 -4.45
N ILE A 491 36.26 0.25 -4.63
CA ILE A 491 35.62 1.57 -4.75
C ILE A 491 35.75 2.36 -3.44
N GLY A 492 35.43 1.74 -2.30
CA GLY A 492 35.49 2.41 -0.99
C GLY A 492 36.90 2.61 -0.42
N GLY A 493 37.91 1.93 -0.96
CA GLY A 493 39.31 2.01 -0.50
C GLY A 493 40.12 3.18 -1.06
N GLY A 494 39.61 3.89 -2.07
CA GLY A 494 40.36 4.92 -2.82
C GLY A 494 40.74 6.18 -2.04
N HIS A 495 40.15 6.42 -0.86
CA HIS A 495 40.39 7.61 -0.04
C HIS A 495 41.37 7.39 1.14
N GLY A 496 42.00 6.20 1.24
CA GLY A 496 42.82 5.80 2.39
C GLY A 496 44.36 5.77 2.20
N GLN A 497 44.90 6.04 1.02
CA GLN A 497 46.35 5.85 0.74
C GLN A 497 47.10 7.09 0.25
N THR A 498 46.50 8.28 0.27
CA THR A 498 47.21 9.54 -0.02
C THR A 498 47.29 10.43 1.22
N THR A 499 47.91 9.92 2.30
CA THR A 499 48.64 10.71 3.32
C THR A 499 49.21 9.73 4.35
N THR A 500 50.25 8.97 4.00
CA THR A 500 51.22 8.40 4.98
C THR A 500 52.45 7.78 4.32
N GLU A 501 52.86 8.24 3.14
CA GLU A 501 54.19 7.87 2.59
C GLU A 501 54.89 9.09 1.98
N GLU A 502 54.99 10.17 2.75
CA GLU A 502 55.90 11.28 2.41
C GLU A 502 56.43 11.99 3.67
N SER A 503 56.95 11.21 4.62
CA SER A 503 57.89 11.74 5.63
C SER A 503 58.77 10.64 6.24
N ALA A 504 59.47 9.89 5.38
CA ALA A 504 60.51 8.97 5.86
C ALA A 504 61.54 8.64 4.76
N ARG A 505 62.13 9.65 4.12
CA ARG A 505 63.43 9.53 3.45
C ARG A 505 64.25 10.81 3.59
N GLY A 506 65.03 10.86 4.67
CA GLY A 506 66.26 11.66 4.78
C GLY A 506 67.36 10.72 5.26
N THR A 507 68.37 10.51 4.42
CA THR A 507 69.51 9.60 4.55
C THR A 507 70.58 10.07 5.57
N PRO A 508 71.57 9.22 5.93
CA PRO A 508 72.28 9.21 7.21
C PRO A 508 73.70 9.81 7.17
N GLU A 509 74.30 9.94 8.37
CA GLU A 509 75.73 10.19 8.77
C GLU A 509 75.76 11.30 9.84
N GLU A 510 76.60 11.40 10.87
CA GLU A 510 77.63 10.60 11.55
C GLU A 510 77.87 11.30 12.91
N GLU A 511 78.47 10.58 13.87
CA GLU A 511 79.22 11.02 15.08
C GLU A 511 79.23 12.51 15.52
N ARG A 512 79.10 12.79 16.84
CA ARG A 512 80.24 13.00 17.79
C ARG A 512 79.85 13.73 19.09
N SER A 513 80.45 13.23 20.18
CA SER A 513 80.65 13.77 21.54
C SER A 513 80.28 15.22 21.90
N ARG A 514 79.71 15.41 23.11
CA ARG A 514 80.41 15.94 24.31
C ARG A 514 79.41 16.21 25.44
N GLY A 515 79.60 15.53 26.58
CA GLY A 515 79.04 15.96 27.85
C GLY A 515 79.99 16.92 28.58
N THR A 516 79.44 17.83 29.39
CA THR A 516 79.94 18.19 30.73
C THR A 516 78.87 19.02 31.50
N PRO A 517 78.80 18.95 32.84
CA PRO A 517 77.73 19.44 33.74
C PRO A 517 78.17 20.77 34.43
N PRO A 518 77.75 21.22 35.65
CA PRO A 518 76.74 20.76 36.64
C PRO A 518 75.87 21.89 37.24
N ALA A 519 74.99 21.57 38.21
CA ALA A 519 74.94 22.25 39.53
C ALA A 519 73.89 21.60 40.46
N ALA A 520 74.34 21.20 41.65
CA ALA A 520 73.52 21.03 42.86
C ALA A 520 73.64 22.31 43.72
N PRO A 521 72.77 22.51 44.73
CA PRO A 521 73.19 22.06 46.07
C PRO A 521 72.05 21.46 46.92
N THR A 522 72.46 20.57 47.84
CA THR A 522 71.73 20.00 49.00
C THR A 522 71.34 21.05 50.05
N PRO A 523 70.50 20.73 51.07
CA PRO A 523 69.71 19.52 51.29
C PRO A 523 68.20 19.69 51.03
#